data_AF-A0A836VIG8-F1
#
_entry.id   AF-A0A836VIG8-F1
#
_cell.length_a   1.000
_cell.length_b   1.000
_cell.length_c   1.000
_cell.angle_alpha   90.00
_cell.angle_beta   90.00
_cell.angle_gamma   90.00
#
_symmetry.space_group_name_H-M   'P 1'
#
loop_
_entity.id
_entity.type
_entity.pdbx_description
1 polymer ?
#
loop_
_entity_poly.entity_id
_entity_poly.type
_entity_poly.pdbx_seq_one_letter_code
_entity_poly.pdbx_strand_id
1 'polypeptide(L)'
;MPDEEMIALIRPDWIGRSMPPFVDWTFTQIEHRMGGPNFIRVPDGTLWACARGQHEDVPGTVLARMTPTSYETVARLPSSGDCSYAGMVWHDELLWISYYSTHEAKTSVYLARVDVS
;
A
#
# COMPACT_ATOMS: atom_id res chain seq x y z
N MET A 1 -15.60 -3.96 -0.11
CA MET A 1 -15.86 -2.75 -0.95
C MET A 1 -17.34 -2.39 -0.85
N PRO A 2 -17.81 -1.23 -1.34
CA PRO A 2 -19.22 -0.84 -1.24
C PRO A 2 -20.21 -1.83 -1.90
N ASP A 3 -19.73 -2.61 -2.85
CA ASP A 3 -20.42 -3.66 -3.61
C ASP A 3 -20.23 -5.07 -3.02
N GLU A 4 -19.81 -5.18 -1.76
CA GLU A 4 -19.48 -6.43 -1.06
C GLU A 4 -18.25 -7.18 -1.60
N GLU A 5 -17.62 -6.70 -2.67
CA GLU A 5 -16.42 -7.30 -3.21
C GLU A 5 -15.28 -7.24 -2.18
N MET A 6 -14.61 -8.38 -1.98
CA MET A 6 -13.36 -8.46 -1.25
C MET A 6 -12.19 -8.21 -2.20
N ILE A 7 -11.30 -7.31 -1.81
CA ILE A 7 -10.02 -7.07 -2.47
C ILE A 7 -8.90 -7.48 -1.52
N ALA A 8 -7.94 -8.26 -2.01
CA ALA A 8 -6.74 -8.65 -1.29
C ALA A 8 -5.50 -8.19 -2.04
N LEU A 9 -4.64 -7.41 -1.40
CA LEU A 9 -3.33 -7.04 -1.91
C LEU A 9 -2.29 -8.05 -1.40
N ILE A 10 -1.73 -8.85 -2.30
CA ILE A 10 -1.02 -10.09 -1.97
C ILE A 10 0.43 -10.00 -2.46
N ARG A 11 1.38 -10.26 -1.56
CA ARG A 11 2.80 -10.36 -1.93
C ARG A 11 3.08 -11.62 -2.77
N PRO A 12 4.00 -11.57 -3.76
CA PRO A 12 4.83 -10.41 -4.08
C PRO A 12 4.17 -9.42 -5.05
N ASP A 13 3.19 -9.80 -5.86
CA ASP A 13 2.79 -9.02 -7.02
C ASP A 13 1.35 -9.32 -7.51
N TRP A 14 0.42 -9.55 -6.58
CA TRP A 14 -0.96 -9.93 -6.93
C TRP A 14 -2.02 -9.06 -6.26
N ILE A 15 -3.10 -8.81 -6.99
CA ILE A 15 -4.37 -8.34 -6.43
C ILE A 15 -5.41 -9.44 -6.65
N GLY A 16 -5.98 -9.93 -5.57
CA GLY A 16 -7.08 -10.90 -5.57
C GLY A 16 -8.42 -10.20 -5.38
N ARG A 17 -9.43 -10.66 -6.11
CA ARG A 17 -10.81 -10.18 -6.02
C ARG A 17 -11.76 -11.35 -5.85
N SER A 18 -12.76 -11.18 -5.01
CA SER A 18 -13.78 -12.21 -4.80
C SER A 18 -15.10 -11.60 -4.33
N MET A 19 -16.20 -12.10 -4.90
CA MET A 19 -17.55 -11.79 -4.41
C MET A 19 -17.95 -12.80 -3.33
N PRO A 20 -18.90 -12.47 -2.45
CA PRO A 20 -19.50 -13.45 -1.54
C PRO A 20 -19.94 -14.71 -2.32
N PRO A 21 -19.70 -15.93 -1.79
CA PRO A 21 -19.25 -16.26 -0.43
C PRO A 21 -17.72 -16.37 -0.28
N PHE A 22 -16.93 -15.68 -1.12
CA PHE A 22 -15.46 -15.59 -1.05
C PHE A 22 -14.69 -16.89 -1.35
N VAL A 23 -15.30 -17.79 -2.13
CA VAL A 23 -14.74 -19.09 -2.50
C VAL A 23 -14.01 -19.06 -3.84
N ASP A 24 -14.51 -18.27 -4.79
CA ASP A 24 -13.95 -18.13 -6.14
C ASP A 24 -13.21 -16.81 -6.27
N TRP A 25 -11.97 -16.88 -6.77
CA TRP A 25 -11.07 -15.73 -6.82
C TRP A 25 -10.60 -15.46 -8.24
N THR A 26 -10.59 -14.18 -8.62
CA THR A 26 -9.88 -13.69 -9.79
C THR A 26 -8.62 -12.98 -9.33
N PHE A 27 -7.49 -13.28 -9.98
CA PHE A 27 -6.21 -12.70 -9.63
C PHE A 27 -5.66 -11.88 -10.80
N THR A 28 -5.15 -10.69 -10.49
CA THR A 28 -4.41 -9.85 -11.42
C THR A 28 -2.98 -9.74 -10.94
N GLN A 29 -2.02 -10.12 -11.79
CA GLN A 29 -0.61 -9.88 -11.53
C GLN A 29 -0.28 -8.43 -11.85
N ILE A 30 0.41 -7.75 -10.95
CA ILE A 30 0.89 -6.37 -11.16
C ILE A 30 2.38 -6.39 -11.54
N GLU A 31 2.86 -5.30 -12.13
CA GLU A 31 4.25 -5.20 -12.59
C GLU A 31 5.25 -4.99 -11.45
N HIS A 32 4.79 -4.44 -10.32
CA HIS A 32 5.64 -4.12 -9.19
C HIS A 32 5.65 -5.23 -8.14
N ARG A 33 6.84 -5.59 -7.68
CA ARG A 33 7.00 -6.43 -6.49
C ARG A 33 6.82 -5.61 -5.22
N MET A 34 6.14 -6.21 -4.25
CA MET A 34 5.72 -5.61 -2.99
C MET A 34 6.03 -6.53 -1.81
N GLY A 35 6.49 -5.94 -0.70
CA GLY A 35 6.71 -6.63 0.57
C GLY A 35 5.97 -5.97 1.74
N GLY A 36 5.23 -6.78 2.50
CA GLY A 36 4.41 -6.31 3.63
C GLY A 36 3.37 -5.26 3.22
N PRO A 37 2.55 -5.51 2.17
CA PRO A 37 1.62 -4.52 1.67
C PRO A 37 0.45 -4.29 2.63
N ASN A 38 -0.07 -3.07 2.60
CA ASN A 38 -1.36 -2.69 3.17
C ASN A 38 -2.04 -1.71 2.19
N PHE A 39 -3.35 -1.57 2.26
CA PHE A 39 -4.08 -0.56 1.49
C PHE A 39 -5.30 -0.06 2.25
N ILE A 40 -5.78 1.12 1.86
CA ILE A 40 -6.97 1.76 2.44
C ILE A 40 -7.80 2.40 1.32
N ARG A 41 -9.12 2.46 1.54
CA ARG A 41 -10.03 3.30 0.78
C ARG A 41 -10.23 4.61 1.53
N VAL A 42 -9.88 5.74 0.93
CA VAL A 42 -10.07 7.08 1.53
C VAL A 42 -11.49 7.60 1.21
N PRO A 43 -11.97 8.72 1.81
CA PRO A 43 -13.39 9.12 1.72
C PRO A 43 -13.92 9.36 0.31
N ASP A 44 -13.11 9.86 -0.61
CA ASP A 44 -13.48 10.06 -2.03
C ASP A 44 -13.68 8.74 -2.80
N GLY A 45 -13.30 7.62 -2.17
CA GLY A 45 -13.44 6.27 -2.68
C GLY A 45 -12.24 5.73 -3.46
N THR A 46 -11.18 6.52 -3.63
CA THR A 46 -9.91 6.05 -4.20
C THR A 46 -9.21 5.08 -3.24
N LEU A 47 -8.40 4.19 -3.82
CA LEU A 47 -7.60 3.22 -3.08
C LEU A 47 -6.13 3.64 -3.09
N TRP A 48 -5.52 3.60 -1.92
CA TRP A 48 -4.11 3.89 -1.71
C TRP A 48 -3.45 2.71 -1.03
N ALA A 49 -2.31 2.29 -1.55
CA ALA A 49 -1.53 1.18 -1.04
C ALA A 49 -0.15 1.64 -0.56
N CYS A 50 0.39 0.95 0.44
CA CYS A 50 1.75 1.17 0.91
C CYS A 50 2.45 -0.17 1.12
N ALA A 51 3.67 -0.30 0.61
CA ALA A 51 4.44 -1.53 0.68
C ALA A 51 5.95 -1.25 0.59
N ARG A 52 6.76 -2.29 0.80
CA ARG A 52 8.16 -2.29 0.39
C ARG A 52 8.20 -2.52 -1.11
N GLY A 53 8.79 -1.60 -1.87
CA GLY A 53 8.87 -1.70 -3.31
C GLY A 53 9.98 -0.79 -3.84
N GLN A 54 9.79 -0.32 -5.06
CA GLN A 54 10.65 0.65 -5.71
C GLN A 54 9.79 1.74 -6.34
N HIS A 55 10.25 2.98 -6.28
CA HIS A 55 9.67 4.10 -7.02
C HIS A 55 10.84 4.82 -7.70
N GLU A 56 10.73 5.05 -9.02
CA GLU A 56 11.83 5.57 -9.84
C GLU A 56 13.15 4.80 -9.65
N ASP A 57 13.07 3.47 -9.66
CA ASP A 57 14.19 2.53 -9.41
C ASP A 57 14.85 2.62 -8.03
N VAL A 58 14.33 3.45 -7.11
CA VAL A 58 14.85 3.57 -5.75
C VAL A 58 14.06 2.68 -4.78
N PRO A 59 14.69 1.70 -4.10
CA PRO A 59 14.01 0.84 -3.15
C PRO A 59 13.62 1.57 -1.86
N GLY A 60 12.50 1.15 -1.26
CA GLY A 60 12.05 1.67 0.03
C GLY A 60 10.60 1.32 0.33
N THR A 61 10.05 2.00 1.34
CA THR A 61 8.61 2.06 1.58
C THR A 61 8.00 3.04 0.58
N VAL A 62 7.06 2.58 -0.23
CA VAL A 62 6.45 3.36 -1.31
C VAL A 62 4.95 3.54 -1.06
N LEU A 63 4.43 4.69 -1.48
CA LEU A 63 3.00 4.96 -1.60
C LEU A 63 2.61 4.71 -3.06
N ALA A 64 1.47 4.06 -3.26
CA ALA A 64 0.97 3.71 -4.58
C ALA A 64 -0.52 4.02 -4.70
N ARG A 65 -0.93 4.49 -5.88
CA ARG A 65 -2.33 4.53 -6.28
C ARG A 65 -2.74 3.11 -6.67
N MET A 66 -3.91 2.69 -6.21
CA MET A 66 -4.41 1.34 -6.43
C MET A 66 -5.79 1.38 -7.10
N THR A 67 -6.08 0.37 -7.90
CA THR A 67 -7.43 -0.03 -8.29
C THR A 67 -7.59 -1.52 -7.97
N PRO A 68 -8.77 -2.12 -8.16
CA PRO A 68 -8.93 -3.57 -7.99
C PRO A 68 -8.01 -4.41 -8.89
N THR A 69 -7.40 -3.82 -9.93
CA THR A 69 -6.57 -4.54 -10.91
C THR A 69 -5.26 -3.83 -11.24
N SER A 70 -4.91 -2.73 -10.56
CA SER A 70 -3.68 -2.00 -10.83
C SER A 70 -3.05 -1.45 -9.56
N TYR A 71 -1.74 -1.25 -9.62
CA TYR A 71 -0.91 -0.71 -8.56
C TYR A 71 0.19 0.13 -9.21
N GLU A 72 0.23 1.41 -8.92
CA GLU A 72 1.18 2.37 -9.51
C GLU A 72 1.87 3.13 -8.39
N THR A 73 3.18 2.99 -8.25
CA THR A 73 3.94 3.72 -7.24
C THR A 73 4.01 5.20 -7.60
N VAL A 74 3.66 6.09 -6.67
CA VAL A 74 3.64 7.54 -6.90
C VAL A 74 4.64 8.31 -6.05
N ALA A 75 5.13 7.70 -4.97
CA ALA A 75 6.12 8.32 -4.10
C ALA A 75 6.89 7.27 -3.29
N ARG A 76 8.11 7.63 -2.88
CA ARG A 76 8.90 6.92 -1.88
C ARG A 76 8.92 7.70 -0.57
N LEU A 77 8.60 7.04 0.53
CA LEU A 77 8.72 7.61 1.87
C LEU A 77 10.19 7.58 2.34
N PRO A 78 10.62 8.49 3.24
CA PRO A 78 11.95 8.42 3.86
C PRO A 78 12.17 7.05 4.51
N SER A 79 12.98 6.22 3.86
CA SER A 79 13.18 4.82 4.24
C SER A 79 14.44 4.22 3.61
N SER A 80 15.11 3.30 4.29
CA SER A 80 16.23 2.52 3.76
C SER A 80 16.43 1.26 4.59
N GLY A 81 17.34 0.38 4.12
CA GLY A 81 17.69 -0.87 4.79
C GLY A 81 16.47 -1.78 4.98
N ASP A 82 16.23 -2.16 6.23
CA ASP A 82 15.01 -2.90 6.58
C ASP A 82 13.87 -1.92 6.89
N CYS A 83 12.76 -2.02 6.16
CA CYS A 83 11.64 -1.09 6.21
C CYS A 83 10.34 -1.71 5.71
N SER A 84 9.20 -1.03 5.94
CA SER A 84 7.81 -1.32 5.48
C SER A 84 6.84 -1.66 6.62
N TYR A 85 5.92 -2.61 6.40
CA TYR A 85 4.78 -3.00 7.23
C TYR A 85 3.95 -1.79 7.65
N ALA A 86 3.44 -1.08 6.63
CA ALA A 86 2.71 0.14 6.82
C ALA A 86 1.33 -0.09 7.48
N GLY A 87 1.03 0.69 8.52
CA GLY A 87 -0.31 0.95 9.00
C GLY A 87 -0.84 2.24 8.35
N MET A 88 -2.09 2.24 7.89
CA MET A 88 -2.68 3.36 7.16
C MET A 88 -4.02 3.74 7.80
N VAL A 89 -4.24 5.04 8.01
CA VAL A 89 -5.51 5.57 8.52
C VAL A 89 -5.80 6.93 7.88
N TRP A 90 -7.07 7.20 7.60
CA TRP A 90 -7.52 8.54 7.22
C TRP A 90 -7.79 9.36 8.49
N HIS A 91 -7.11 10.50 8.64
CA HIS A 91 -7.25 11.36 9.81
C HIS A 91 -6.91 12.81 9.47
N ASP A 92 -7.75 13.74 9.93
CA ASP A 92 -7.61 15.19 9.70
C ASP A 92 -7.43 15.54 8.21
N GLU A 93 -8.28 14.97 7.36
CA GLU A 93 -8.25 15.14 5.89
C GLU A 93 -6.92 14.74 5.22
N LEU A 94 -6.11 13.91 5.90
CA LEU A 94 -4.84 13.41 5.40
C LEU A 94 -4.76 11.88 5.51
N LEU A 95 -3.96 11.29 4.63
CA LEU A 95 -3.54 9.90 4.76
C LEU A 95 -2.34 9.83 5.73
N TRP A 96 -2.55 9.21 6.89
CA TRP A 96 -1.51 8.95 7.88
C TRP A 96 -0.96 7.54 7.68
N ILE A 97 0.36 7.43 7.63
CA ILE A 97 1.07 6.18 7.34
C ILE A 97 2.14 5.96 8.40
N SER A 98 1.95 4.96 9.25
CA SER A 98 2.99 4.48 10.18
C SER A 98 3.79 3.36 9.54
N TYR A 99 5.12 3.40 9.56
CA TYR A 99 5.96 2.36 8.98
C TYR A 99 7.29 2.26 9.73
N TYR A 100 7.95 1.09 9.74
CA TYR A 100 9.29 0.99 10.30
C TYR A 100 10.37 1.24 9.25
N SER A 101 11.53 1.72 9.69
CA SER A 101 12.73 1.82 8.85
C SER A 101 14.02 1.93 9.67
N THR A 102 15.17 1.63 9.04
CA THR A 102 16.52 1.80 9.60
C THR A 102 17.28 3.01 9.03
N HIS A 103 16.63 3.95 8.35
CA HIS A 103 17.32 5.05 7.65
C HIS A 103 18.04 6.05 8.56
N GLU A 104 17.63 6.17 9.82
CA GLU A 104 18.31 6.97 10.84
C GLU A 104 19.15 6.09 11.78
N ALA A 105 19.85 5.09 11.23
CA ALA A 105 20.73 4.12 11.89
C ALA A 105 20.07 3.09 12.82
N LYS A 106 19.04 3.45 13.59
CA LYS A 106 18.30 2.51 14.45
C LYS A 106 16.92 2.22 13.88
N THR A 107 16.50 0.95 13.93
CA THR A 107 15.12 0.56 13.61
C THR A 107 14.14 1.33 14.49
N SER A 108 13.31 2.15 13.85
CA SER A 108 12.30 2.97 14.50
C SER A 108 11.01 2.95 13.68
N VAL A 109 9.90 3.34 14.30
CA VAL A 109 8.63 3.57 13.61
C VAL A 109 8.49 5.06 13.31
N TYR A 110 8.17 5.38 12.07
CA TYR A 110 8.00 6.72 11.54
C TYR A 110 6.54 6.96 11.16
N LEU A 111 6.16 8.23 11.07
CA LEU A 111 4.85 8.66 10.62
C LEU A 111 5.00 9.61 9.44
N ALA A 112 4.39 9.27 8.31
CA ALA A 112 4.16 10.19 7.21
C ALA A 112 2.70 10.66 7.24
N ARG A 113 2.48 11.94 6.91
CA ARG A 113 1.15 12.53 6.69
C ARG A 113 1.14 13.04 5.26
N VAL A 114 0.24 12.52 4.45
CA VAL A 114 0.23 12.75 3.01
C VAL A 114 -1.10 13.35 2.61
N ASP A 115 -1.03 14.47 1.90
CA ASP A 115 -2.18 15.00 1.17
C ASP A 115 -2.31 14.22 -0.14
N VAL A 116 -3.46 13.58 -0.32
CA VAL A 116 -3.78 12.72 -1.47
C VAL A 116 -5.06 13.19 -2.18
N SER A 117 -5.49 14.43 -1.89
CA SER A 117 -6.60 15.09 -2.57
C SER A 117 -6.26 15.59 -3.96
#